data_AF-A0A7Z0MWZ4-F1
#
_entry.id   AF-A0A7Z0MWZ4-F1
#
_cell.length_a   1.000
_cell.length_b   1.000
_cell.length_c   1.000
_cell.angle_alpha   90.00
_cell.angle_beta   90.00
_cell.angle_gamma   90.00
#
_symmetry.space_group_name_H-M   'P 1'
#
loop_
_entity.id
_entity.type
_entity.pdbx_description
1 polymer ?
#
loop_
_entity_poly.entity_id
_entity_poly.type
_entity_poly.pdbx_seq_one_letter_code
_entity_poly.pdbx_strand_id
1 'polypeptide(L)' 'MTQHVTVDSSQGVLTLTLNRPEKMNALTNGMYAILAYAIAGAEKRAPDFTKITQ' A
#
# COMPACT_ATOMS: atom_id res chain seq x y z
N MET A 1 -5.66 -19.09 1.86
CA MET A 1 -5.48 -17.64 2.07
C MET A 1 -4.15 -17.21 1.45
N THR A 2 -4.12 -17.02 0.14
CA THR A 2 -2.95 -16.48 -0.57
C THR A 2 -2.99 -14.96 -0.44
N GLN A 3 -2.02 -14.39 0.27
CA GLN A 3 -1.85 -12.94 0.29
C GLN A 3 -1.38 -12.49 -1.09
N HIS A 4 -2.31 -12.01 -1.92
CA HIS A 4 -2.05 -11.53 -3.28
C HIS A 4 -1.41 -10.14 -3.33
N VAL A 5 -1.23 -9.49 -2.17
CA VAL A 5 -0.60 -8.18 -2.03
C VAL A 5 0.40 -8.25 -0.89
N THR A 6 1.65 -7.89 -1.17
CA THR A 6 2.70 -7.71 -0.16
C THR A 6 2.87 -6.23 0.12
N VAL A 7 2.96 -5.87 1.39
CA VAL A 7 3.12 -4.49 1.85
C VAL A 7 4.46 -4.40 2.57
N ASP A 8 5.36 -3.57 2.06
CA ASP A 8 6.64 -3.24 2.68
C ASP A 8 6.72 -1.74 2.93
N SER A 9 7.17 -1.33 4.11
CA SER A 9 7.40 0.07 4.44
C SER A 9 8.84 0.25 4.89
N SER A 10 9.70 0.71 4.00
CA SER A 10 11.13 0.90 4.27
C SER A 10 11.59 2.27 3.77
N GLN A 11 12.49 2.90 4.54
CA GLN A 11 13.11 4.19 4.19
C GLN A 11 12.13 5.32 3.85
N GLY A 12 10.96 5.34 4.48
CA GLY A 12 9.92 6.35 4.22
C GLY A 12 9.11 6.12 2.94
N VAL A 13 9.31 5.00 2.25
CA VAL A 13 8.54 4.60 1.07
C VAL A 13 7.66 3.40 1.43
N LEU A 14 6.36 3.50 1.10
CA LEU A 14 5.44 2.37 1.16
C LEU A 14 5.40 1.68 -0.22
N THR A 15 5.83 0.42 -0.26
CA THR A 15 5.82 -0.43 -1.45
C THR A 15 4.69 -1.46 -1.35
N LEU A 16 3.80 -1.46 -2.34
CA LEU A 16 2.70 -2.42 -2.46
C LEU A 16 2.92 -3.29 -3.71
N THR A 17 3.26 -4.56 -3.51
CA THR A 17 3.53 -5.50 -4.59
C THR A 17 2.34 -6.41 -4.84
N LEU A 18 1.79 -6.36 -6.06
CA LEU A 18 0.75 -7.28 -6.49
C LEU A 18 1.40 -8.62 -6.86
N ASN A 19 1.20 -9.63 -6.01
CA ASN A 19 1.76 -10.96 -6.15
C ASN A 19 0.70 -11.93 -6.68
N ARG A 20 0.16 -11.62 -7.87
CA ARG A 20 -0.79 -12.49 -8.57
C ARG A 20 -0.43 -12.65 -10.06
N PRO A 21 0.76 -13.18 -10.37
CA PRO A 21 1.27 -13.28 -11.75
C PRO A 21 0.40 -14.17 -12.64
N GLU A 22 -0.18 -15.23 -12.08
CA GLU A 22 -1.10 -16.17 -12.74
C GLU A 22 -2.32 -15.50 -13.41
N LYS A 23 -2.66 -14.28 -12.98
CA LYS A 23 -3.83 -13.53 -13.45
C LYS A 23 -3.44 -12.12 -13.87
N MET A 24 -2.18 -11.91 -14.24
CA MET A 24 -1.65 -10.60 -14.64
C MET A 24 -1.94 -9.51 -13.60
N ASN A 25 -1.89 -9.88 -12.31
CA ASN A 25 -2.22 -8.98 -11.20
C ASN A 25 -3.65 -8.43 -11.22
N ALA A 26 -4.59 -9.13 -11.87
CA ALA A 26 -5.99 -8.76 -11.86
C ALA A 26 -6.49 -8.54 -10.43
N LEU A 27 -6.88 -7.30 -10.15
CA LEU A 27 -7.32 -6.84 -8.85
C LEU A 27 -8.65 -7.50 -8.50
N THR A 28 -8.76 -7.95 -7.26
CA THR A 28 -10.00 -8.49 -6.69
C THR A 28 -10.51 -7.55 -5.61
N ASN A 29 -11.79 -7.63 -5.26
CA ASN A 29 -12.36 -6.80 -4.18
C ASN A 29 -11.58 -6.93 -2.86
N GLY A 30 -11.06 -8.11 -2.54
CA GLY A 30 -10.20 -8.30 -1.37
C GLY A 30 -8.87 -7.54 -1.45
N MET A 31 -8.29 -7.40 -2.65
CA MET A 31 -7.07 -6.62 -2.86
C MET A 31 -7.33 -5.12 -2.74
N TYR A 32 -8.48 -4.64 -3.23
CA TYR A 32 -8.87 -3.24 -3.05
C TYR A 32 -8.98 -2.84 -1.58
N ALA A 33 -9.55 -3.70 -0.72
CA ALA A 33 -9.62 -3.46 0.71
C ALA A 33 -8.22 -3.34 1.35
N ILE A 34 -7.28 -4.21 0.95
CA ILE A 34 -5.89 -4.18 1.46
C ILE A 34 -5.16 -2.92 1.00
N LEU A 35 -5.30 -2.55 -0.28
CA LEU A 35 -4.70 -1.33 -0.82
C LEU A 35 -5.23 -0.08 -0.11
N ALA A 36 -6.54 0.02 0.09
CA ALA A 36 -7.15 1.15 0.80
C ALA A 36 -6.64 1.26 2.25
N TYR A 37 -6.55 0.14 2.96
CA TYR A 37 -6.04 0.11 4.33
C TYR A 37 -4.56 0.53 4.41
N ALA A 38 -3.73 0.03 3.49
CA ALA A 38 -2.31 0.33 3.46
C ALA A 38 -2.03 1.81 3.13
N ILE A 39 -2.73 2.38 2.15
CA ILE A 39 -2.59 3.79 1.76
C ILE A 39 -3.04 4.70 2.90
N ALA A 40 -4.22 4.45 3.49
CA ALA A 40 -4.72 5.23 4.62
C ALA A 40 -3.78 5.14 5.85
N GLY A 41 -3.12 3.98 6.03
CA GLY A 41 -2.08 3.81 7.04
C GLY A 41 -0.82 4.63 6.76
N ALA A 42 -0.39 4.72 5.49
CA ALA A 42 0.74 5.55 5.09
C ALA A 42 0.46 7.04 5.23
N GLU A 43 -0.73 7.53 4.85
CA GLU A 43 -1.09 8.94 5.03
C GLU A 43 -1.00 9.37 6.50
N LYS A 44 -1.49 8.54 7.42
CA LYS A 44 -1.41 8.81 8.86
C LYS A 44 0.02 8.74 9.43
N ARG A 45 0.94 8.08 8.72
CA ARG A 45 2.32 7.85 9.17
C ARG A 45 3.32 8.80 8.50
N ALA A 46 2.96 9.39 7.36
CA ALA A 46 3.76 10.42 6.73
C ALA A 46 3.84 11.63 7.67
N PRO A 47 5.05 12.16 7.96
CA PRO A 47 5.15 13.45 8.61
C PRO A 47 4.49 14.48 7.70
N ASP A 48 3.60 15.31 8.25
CA ASP A 48 2.97 16.43 7.54
C ASP A 48 4.04 17.34 6.90
N PHE A 49 4.42 17.06 5.65
CA PHE A 49 5.32 17.94 4.87
C PHE A 49 4.66 19.27 4.51
N THR A 50 3.39 19.47 4.85
CA THR A 50 2.68 20.75 4.83
C THR A 50 3.11 21.69 5.96
N LYS A 51 3.83 21.20 6.99
CA LYS A 51 4.29 22.02 8.13
C LYS A 51 5.73 22.55 8.01
N ILE A 52 6.47 22.19 6.97
CA ILE A 52 7.87 22.64 6.77
C ILE A 52 7.99 23.95 5.96
N THR A 53 6.90 24.69 5.77
CA THR A 53 6.89 25.98 5.05
C THR A 53 6.32 27.14 5.89
N GLN A 54 6.39 27.06 7.22
CA GLN A 54 6.07 28.21 8.09
C GLN A 54 7.33 28.75 8.79
#